data_AF-A0A7R8CJT4-F1
#
_entry.id   AF-A0A7R8CJT4-F1
#
_cell.length_a   1.000
_cell.length_b   1.000
_cell.length_c   1.000
_cell.angle_alpha   90.00
_cell.angle_beta   90.00
_cell.angle_gamma   90.00
#
_symmetry.space_group_name_H-M   'P 1'
#
loop_
_entity.id
_entity.type
_entity.pdbx_description
1 polymer ?
#
loop_
_entity_poly.entity_id
_entity_poly.type
_entity_poly.pdbx_seq_one_letter_code
_entity_poly.pdbx_strand_id
1 'polypeptide(L)'
;MPGIQTIVKEEDRLTFHRQPVAQSTDAIRSKIGYERGLHLFEINWPNRQRGTHAVVGFATDEAPVKCFGYQSLVGNNEFSWGWDIGRNTTFYVPDKFKVVLNMDDGCIGYLVNDRYLGTAFRGLKGKKLYLIASSVWGHCEVSMKYIGGIDPEPLPLRVLCRRVIRVNLTKNGIEDGMIEKLELPLTLYDYLRYKDHLSVTSN
;
A
#
# COMPACT_ATOMS: atom_id res chain seq x y z
N MET A 1 6.90 -15.60 -29.72
CA MET A 1 5.93 -14.89 -28.83
C MET A 1 6.75 -14.08 -27.83
N PRO A 2 6.48 -12.80 -27.58
CA PRO A 2 7.25 -12.06 -26.59
C PRO A 2 6.94 -12.66 -25.21
N GLY A 3 7.96 -13.21 -24.55
CA GLY A 3 7.82 -13.86 -23.24
C GLY A 3 7.31 -12.93 -22.15
N ILE A 4 6.86 -13.52 -21.04
CA ILE A 4 6.47 -12.81 -19.83
C ILE A 4 7.69 -12.03 -19.31
N GLN A 5 7.56 -10.71 -19.20
CA GLN A 5 8.68 -9.83 -18.80
C GLN A 5 8.71 -9.55 -17.31
N THR A 6 7.59 -9.74 -16.61
CA THR A 6 7.47 -9.53 -15.17
C THR A 6 7.11 -10.86 -14.51
N ILE A 7 7.98 -11.36 -13.63
CA ILE A 7 7.89 -12.69 -13.03
C ILE A 7 7.92 -12.57 -11.51
N VAL A 8 7.03 -13.26 -10.82
CA VAL A 8 7.07 -13.36 -9.35
C VAL A 8 8.23 -14.27 -8.95
N LYS A 9 9.06 -13.84 -8.00
CA LYS A 9 10.21 -14.62 -7.52
C LYS A 9 9.73 -15.87 -6.78
N GLU A 10 10.43 -17.00 -6.98
CA GLU A 10 10.01 -18.28 -6.37
C GLU A 10 10.29 -18.29 -4.86
N GLU A 11 11.45 -17.72 -4.49
CA GLU A 11 11.93 -17.58 -3.12
C GLU A 11 11.21 -16.47 -2.32
N ASP A 12 10.65 -15.48 -3.01
CA ASP A 12 9.86 -14.40 -2.40
C ASP A 12 8.63 -14.06 -3.27
N ARG A 13 7.51 -14.73 -2.95
CA ARG A 13 6.26 -14.61 -3.70
C ARG A 13 5.56 -13.25 -3.54
N LEU A 14 6.07 -12.36 -2.69
CA LEU A 14 5.58 -10.98 -2.58
C LEU A 14 6.33 -10.03 -3.53
N THR A 15 7.43 -10.48 -4.13
CA THR A 15 8.29 -9.67 -4.97
C THR A 15 8.25 -10.14 -6.41
N PHE A 16 8.07 -9.20 -7.33
CA PHE A 16 8.27 -9.46 -8.76
C PHE A 16 9.59 -8.89 -9.25
N HIS A 17 10.18 -9.58 -10.23
CA HIS A 17 11.34 -9.15 -10.98
C HIS A 17 10.94 -8.80 -12.42
N ARG A 18 11.41 -7.66 -12.93
CA ARG A 18 11.21 -7.27 -14.33
C ARG A 18 12.46 -7.54 -15.17
N GLN A 19 12.32 -8.28 -16.25
CA GLN A 19 13.35 -8.55 -17.25
C GLN A 19 13.84 -7.24 -17.92
N PRO A 20 15.13 -7.15 -18.31
CA PRO A 20 15.72 -5.95 -18.89
C PRO A 20 15.33 -5.75 -20.36
N VAL A 21 14.05 -5.46 -20.61
CA VAL A 21 13.54 -5.24 -21.97
C VAL A 21 13.45 -3.76 -22.27
N ALA A 22 14.14 -3.34 -23.33
CA ALA A 22 14.13 -1.98 -23.83
C ALA A 22 12.78 -1.62 -24.48
N GLN A 23 12.41 -0.34 -24.43
CA GLN A 23 11.19 0.19 -25.05
C GLN A 23 9.92 -0.58 -24.62
N SER A 24 9.85 -0.95 -23.34
CA SER A 24 8.70 -1.64 -22.75
C SER A 24 8.38 -1.03 -21.40
N THR A 25 7.08 -0.91 -21.12
CA THR A 25 6.57 -0.70 -19.77
C THR A 25 5.73 -1.93 -19.41
N ASP A 26 6.00 -2.52 -18.26
CA ASP A 26 5.37 -3.76 -17.83
C ASP A 26 4.78 -3.58 -16.45
N ALA A 27 3.61 -4.16 -16.22
CA ALA A 27 2.89 -4.10 -14.97
C ALA A 27 2.49 -5.48 -14.47
N ILE A 28 2.18 -5.57 -13.18
CA ILE A 28 1.61 -6.76 -12.57
C ILE A 28 0.55 -6.34 -11.54
N ARG A 29 -0.52 -7.13 -11.46
CA ARG A 29 -1.62 -6.95 -10.51
C ARG A 29 -1.50 -7.90 -9.33
N SER A 30 -2.02 -7.50 -8.17
CA SER A 30 -2.27 -8.42 -7.07
C SER A 30 -3.25 -9.51 -7.49
N LYS A 31 -3.16 -10.66 -6.82
CA LYS A 31 -4.07 -11.79 -7.06
C LYS A 31 -5.52 -11.48 -6.67
N ILE A 32 -5.69 -10.72 -5.58
CA ILE A 32 -7.00 -10.38 -5.01
C ILE A 32 -7.39 -8.98 -5.47
N GLY A 33 -8.64 -8.84 -5.90
CA GLY A 33 -9.29 -7.57 -6.15
C GLY A 33 -10.31 -7.27 -5.06
N TYR A 34 -10.46 -6.00 -4.72
CA TYR A 34 -11.20 -5.53 -3.56
C TYR A 34 -12.38 -4.66 -4.00
N GLU A 35 -13.54 -4.85 -3.36
CA GLU A 35 -14.82 -4.21 -3.72
C GLU A 35 -15.46 -3.44 -2.55
N ARG A 36 -15.00 -3.68 -1.32
CA ARG A 36 -15.51 -3.10 -0.07
C ARG A 36 -14.40 -3.02 0.96
N GLY A 37 -14.54 -2.16 1.96
CA GLY A 37 -13.61 -2.04 3.07
C GLY A 37 -12.41 -1.13 2.80
N LEU A 38 -11.60 -0.97 3.85
CA LEU A 38 -10.32 -0.28 3.83
C LEU A 38 -9.19 -1.32 3.72
N HIS A 39 -8.23 -1.09 2.83
CA HIS A 39 -7.09 -1.98 2.59
C HIS A 39 -5.78 -1.21 2.58
N LEU A 40 -4.77 -1.77 3.25
CA LEU A 40 -3.44 -1.19 3.38
C LEU A 40 -2.39 -2.15 2.82
N PHE A 41 -1.55 -1.62 1.95
CA PHE A 41 -0.41 -2.32 1.35
C PHE A 41 0.87 -1.57 1.65
N GLU A 42 1.94 -2.29 1.94
CA GLU A 42 3.30 -1.76 1.93
C GLU A 42 3.96 -2.12 0.59
N ILE A 43 4.59 -1.14 -0.02
CA ILE A 43 5.37 -1.29 -1.23
C ILE A 43 6.82 -1.07 -0.85
N ASN A 44 7.68 -2.02 -1.25
CA ASN A 44 9.13 -1.86 -1.19
C ASN A 44 9.65 -1.77 -2.62
N TRP A 45 10.03 -0.57 -3.04
CA TRP A 45 10.56 -0.30 -4.37
C TRP A 45 11.83 0.55 -4.25
N PRO A 46 13.02 -0.08 -4.38
CA PRO A 46 14.29 0.63 -4.28
C PRO A 46 14.35 1.84 -5.20
N ASN A 47 14.72 3.00 -4.67
CA ASN A 47 14.75 4.27 -5.42
C ASN A 47 15.62 4.17 -6.69
N ARG A 48 16.76 3.48 -6.59
CA ARG A 48 17.70 3.23 -7.70
C ARG A 48 17.13 2.32 -8.80
N GLN A 49 15.96 1.72 -8.61
CA GLN A 49 15.32 0.79 -9.54
C GLN A 49 13.97 1.30 -10.07
N ARG A 50 13.72 2.62 -10.01
CA ARG A 50 12.46 3.24 -10.48
C ARG A 50 12.52 3.68 -11.93
N GLY A 51 13.68 4.14 -12.38
CA GLY A 51 13.83 4.68 -13.74
C GLY A 51 12.98 5.93 -13.97
N THR A 52 12.57 6.14 -15.22
CA THR A 52 11.82 7.34 -15.65
C THR A 52 10.33 7.27 -15.30
N HIS A 53 9.78 6.06 -15.12
CA HIS A 53 8.37 5.83 -14.83
C HIS A 53 8.23 4.66 -13.86
N ALA A 54 7.84 4.97 -12.62
CA ALA A 54 7.55 3.99 -11.59
C ALA A 54 6.20 4.35 -10.99
N VAL A 55 5.17 3.58 -11.35
CA VAL A 55 3.80 3.92 -11.00
C VAL A 55 3.19 2.83 -10.15
N VAL A 56 2.47 3.22 -9.10
CA VAL A 56 1.75 2.31 -8.22
C VAL A 56 0.36 2.84 -7.88
N GLY A 57 -0.62 1.94 -7.84
CA GLY A 57 -1.98 2.27 -7.48
C GLY A 57 -2.90 1.08 -7.67
N PHE A 58 -4.07 1.30 -8.26
CA PHE A 58 -5.07 0.26 -8.45
C PHE A 58 -5.62 0.26 -9.87
N ALA A 59 -6.08 -0.91 -10.31
CA ALA A 59 -6.66 -1.11 -11.62
C ALA A 59 -7.80 -2.12 -11.58
N THR A 60 -8.68 -2.06 -12.57
CA THR A 60 -9.61 -3.16 -12.88
C THR A 60 -8.87 -4.31 -13.56
N ASP A 61 -9.57 -5.41 -13.80
CA ASP A 61 -9.09 -6.56 -14.58
C ASP A 61 -8.97 -6.26 -16.09
N GLU A 62 -9.66 -5.23 -16.58
CA GLU A 62 -9.56 -4.73 -17.96
C GLU A 62 -8.29 -3.92 -18.25
N ALA A 63 -7.63 -3.36 -17.22
CA ALA A 63 -6.47 -2.51 -17.44
C ALA A 63 -5.30 -3.26 -18.13
N PRO A 64 -4.66 -2.65 -19.15
CA PRO A 64 -3.51 -3.25 -19.82
C PRO A 64 -2.32 -3.37 -18.87
N VAL A 65 -1.62 -4.50 -18.94
CA VAL A 65 -0.43 -4.78 -18.10
C VAL A 65 0.89 -4.64 -18.86
N LYS A 66 0.84 -4.15 -20.09
CA LYS A 66 2.02 -3.93 -20.93
C LYS A 66 1.75 -2.87 -21.98
N CYS A 67 2.76 -2.08 -22.32
CA CYS A 67 2.74 -1.25 -23.52
C CYS A 67 4.14 -1.05 -24.10
N PHE A 68 4.18 -0.63 -25.37
CA PHE A 68 5.42 -0.22 -26.02
C PHE A 68 5.88 1.15 -25.52
N GLY A 69 7.20 1.33 -25.42
CA GLY A 69 7.84 2.54 -24.97
C GLY A 69 7.86 2.70 -23.44
N TYR A 70 8.56 3.74 -22.98
CA TYR A 70 8.64 4.10 -21.57
C TYR A 70 7.58 5.16 -21.24
N GLN A 71 6.55 4.77 -20.50
CA GLN A 71 5.46 5.67 -20.14
C GLN A 71 4.83 5.29 -18.81
N SER A 72 4.08 6.22 -18.21
CA SER A 72 3.24 5.93 -17.04
C SER A 72 2.04 5.07 -17.50
N LEU A 73 2.19 3.74 -17.57
CA LEU A 73 1.13 2.84 -18.05
C LEU A 73 -0.11 2.87 -17.14
N VAL A 74 0.11 2.71 -15.82
CA VAL A 74 -0.95 2.82 -14.82
C VAL A 74 -1.37 4.28 -14.70
N GLY A 75 -2.68 4.54 -14.75
CA GLY A 75 -3.23 5.91 -14.68
C GLY A 75 -3.37 6.63 -16.02
N ASN A 76 -2.95 6.02 -17.14
CA ASN A 76 -3.06 6.61 -18.49
C ASN A 76 -4.28 6.09 -19.28
N ASN A 77 -5.29 5.58 -18.58
CA ASN A 77 -6.56 5.12 -19.12
C ASN A 77 -7.63 5.18 -18.02
N GLU A 78 -8.88 4.88 -18.37
CA GLU A 78 -10.01 4.89 -17.42
C GLU A 78 -10.07 3.66 -16.50
N PHE A 79 -9.24 2.64 -16.76
CA PHE A 79 -9.25 1.35 -16.05
C PHE A 79 -8.25 1.30 -14.90
N SER A 80 -7.43 2.34 -14.71
CA SER A 80 -6.37 2.34 -13.71
C SER A 80 -6.10 3.73 -13.14
N TRP A 81 -5.65 3.78 -11.89
CA TRP A 81 -5.34 4.98 -11.13
C TRP A 81 -4.04 4.76 -10.38
N GLY A 82 -3.04 5.61 -10.58
CA GLY A 82 -1.76 5.42 -9.92
C GLY A 82 -0.93 6.69 -9.82
N TRP A 83 -0.02 6.66 -8.86
CA TRP A 83 0.93 7.74 -8.61
C TRP A 83 2.29 7.37 -9.19
N ASP A 84 2.78 8.20 -10.10
CA ASP A 84 4.13 8.11 -10.63
C ASP A 84 5.12 8.67 -9.61
N ILE A 85 5.72 7.77 -8.82
CA ILE A 85 6.69 8.09 -7.78
C ILE A 85 8.09 8.40 -8.34
N GLY A 86 8.29 8.27 -9.66
CA GLY A 86 9.54 8.60 -10.35
C GLY A 86 9.60 10.04 -10.85
N ARG A 87 8.45 10.67 -11.17
CA ARG A 87 8.41 11.97 -11.84
C ARG A 87 8.54 13.21 -10.93
N ASN A 88 8.20 13.12 -9.64
CA ASN A 88 8.17 14.30 -8.78
C ASN A 88 9.51 14.55 -8.08
N THR A 89 10.31 15.49 -8.59
CA THR A 89 11.63 15.83 -8.04
C THR A 89 11.58 16.62 -6.73
N THR A 90 10.42 17.17 -6.37
CA THR A 90 10.28 18.02 -5.16
C THR A 90 9.90 17.22 -3.91
N PHE A 91 9.40 15.99 -4.07
CA PHE A 91 8.99 15.14 -2.96
C PHE A 91 9.71 13.79 -3.03
N TYR A 92 10.62 13.56 -2.07
CA TYR A 92 11.34 12.30 -1.98
C TYR A 92 10.45 11.17 -1.43
N VAL A 93 10.23 10.14 -2.24
CA VAL A 93 9.55 8.91 -1.82
C VAL A 93 10.60 7.88 -1.39
N PRO A 94 10.64 7.44 -0.12
CA PRO A 94 11.56 6.40 0.36
C PRO A 94 11.28 5.05 -0.30
N ASP A 95 12.18 4.09 -0.13
CA ASP A 95 12.03 2.74 -0.71
C ASP A 95 10.75 2.06 -0.23
N LYS A 96 10.42 2.22 1.06
CA LYS A 96 9.19 1.69 1.66
C LYS A 96 8.17 2.78 1.89
N PHE A 97 6.98 2.58 1.35
CA PHE A 97 5.82 3.45 1.56
C PHE A 97 4.54 2.60 1.52
N LYS A 98 3.40 3.19 1.88
CA LYS A 98 2.13 2.47 1.93
C LYS A 98 1.11 3.07 0.98
N VAL A 99 0.28 2.20 0.42
CA VAL A 99 -0.86 2.55 -0.43
C VAL A 99 -2.13 2.13 0.28
N VAL A 100 -3.12 3.02 0.27
CA VAL A 100 -4.44 2.82 0.89
C VAL A 100 -5.49 2.78 -0.19
N LEU A 101 -6.34 1.76 -0.15
CA LEU A 101 -7.59 1.70 -0.89
C LEU A 101 -8.75 1.71 0.11
N ASN A 102 -9.62 2.70 0.01
CA ASN A 102 -10.86 2.74 0.76
C ASN A 102 -12.01 2.54 -0.24
N MET A 103 -12.52 1.33 -0.35
CA MET A 103 -13.63 1.03 -1.26
C MET A 103 -14.98 1.53 -0.74
N ASP A 104 -15.10 1.74 0.58
CA ASP A 104 -16.33 2.28 1.18
C ASP A 104 -16.53 3.75 0.80
N ASP A 105 -15.46 4.53 0.79
CA ASP A 105 -15.43 5.90 0.27
C ASP A 105 -15.15 5.97 -1.24
N GLY A 106 -14.67 4.88 -1.83
CA GLY A 106 -14.25 4.80 -3.22
C GLY A 106 -13.07 5.71 -3.53
N CYS A 107 -12.01 5.65 -2.72
CA CYS A 107 -10.84 6.51 -2.85
C CYS A 107 -9.49 5.79 -2.63
N ILE A 108 -8.43 6.35 -3.21
CA ILE A 108 -7.04 5.91 -3.03
C ILE A 108 -6.26 7.02 -2.34
N GLY A 109 -5.36 6.63 -1.44
CA GLY A 109 -4.39 7.54 -0.83
C GLY A 109 -3.05 6.86 -0.55
N TYR A 110 -2.09 7.64 -0.09
CA TYR A 110 -0.71 7.18 0.11
C TYR A 110 -0.19 7.62 1.48
N LEU A 111 0.60 6.76 2.14
CA LEU A 111 1.34 7.11 3.34
C LEU A 111 2.83 7.01 3.06
N VAL A 112 3.55 8.08 3.38
CA VAL A 112 5.01 8.16 3.27
C VAL A 112 5.56 8.64 4.61
N ASN A 113 6.55 7.93 5.16
CA ASN A 113 7.11 8.21 6.50
C ASN A 113 6.00 8.35 7.57
N ASP A 114 5.04 7.42 7.54
CA ASP A 114 3.85 7.39 8.42
C ASP A 114 2.94 8.63 8.37
N ARG A 115 3.13 9.51 7.37
CA ARG A 115 2.25 10.63 7.10
C ARG A 115 1.31 10.30 5.95
N TYR A 116 0.01 10.40 6.18
CA TYR A 116 -0.99 10.34 5.13
C TYR A 116 -0.92 11.61 4.27
N LEU A 117 -0.78 11.44 2.96
CA LEU A 117 -0.62 12.56 2.01
C LEU A 117 -1.96 13.12 1.52
N GLY A 118 -3.08 12.52 1.93
CA GLY A 118 -4.42 12.87 1.47
C GLY A 118 -4.95 11.91 0.41
N THR A 119 -6.19 12.17 -0.01
CA THR A 119 -6.85 11.40 -1.06
C THR A 119 -6.32 11.84 -2.43
N ALA A 120 -5.74 10.89 -3.17
CA ALA A 120 -5.23 11.12 -4.52
C ALA A 120 -6.29 10.90 -5.60
N PHE A 121 -7.15 9.89 -5.42
CA PHE A 121 -8.19 9.53 -6.39
C PHE A 121 -9.52 9.27 -5.69
N ARG A 122 -10.64 9.54 -6.37
CA ARG A 122 -12.02 9.36 -5.90
C ARG A 122 -12.88 8.74 -7.01
N GLY A 123 -14.12 8.37 -6.69
CA GLY A 123 -15.09 7.87 -7.67
C GLY A 123 -14.93 6.38 -8.01
N LEU A 124 -14.39 5.60 -7.06
CA LEU A 124 -14.04 4.20 -7.27
C LEU A 124 -15.07 3.21 -6.73
N LYS A 125 -16.17 3.69 -6.14
CA LYS A 125 -17.22 2.81 -5.57
C LYS A 125 -17.84 1.92 -6.66
N GLY A 126 -18.19 0.70 -6.29
CA GLY A 126 -18.81 -0.28 -7.19
C GLY A 126 -17.85 -0.93 -8.20
N LYS A 127 -16.55 -0.65 -8.11
CA LYS A 127 -15.51 -1.32 -8.90
C LYS A 127 -14.87 -2.45 -8.12
N LYS A 128 -14.29 -3.42 -8.83
CA LYS A 128 -13.33 -4.38 -8.28
C LYS A 128 -11.92 -3.95 -8.62
N LEU A 129 -11.11 -3.64 -7.61
CA LEU A 129 -9.80 -3.04 -7.81
C LEU A 129 -8.66 -3.91 -7.29
N TYR A 130 -7.65 -4.09 -8.12
CA TYR A 130 -6.44 -4.86 -7.86
C TYR A 130 -5.27 -3.89 -7.67
N LEU A 131 -4.44 -4.10 -6.65
CA LEU A 131 -3.19 -3.37 -6.52
C LEU A 131 -2.36 -3.61 -7.78
N ILE A 132 -1.80 -2.56 -8.38
CA ILE A 132 -1.00 -2.64 -9.60
C ILE A 132 0.25 -1.79 -9.47
N ALA A 133 1.36 -2.29 -10.01
CA ALA A 133 2.59 -1.53 -10.18
C ALA A 133 3.10 -1.68 -11.62
N SER A 134 3.55 -0.58 -12.24
CA SER A 134 4.16 -0.61 -13.58
C SER A 134 5.55 0.02 -13.58
N SER A 135 6.51 -0.67 -14.20
CA SER A 135 7.92 -0.30 -14.23
C SER A 135 8.49 -0.32 -15.65
N VAL A 136 9.49 0.54 -15.87
CA VAL A 136 10.35 0.57 -17.07
C VAL A 136 11.78 0.12 -16.78
N TRP A 137 12.14 -0.05 -15.50
CA TRP A 137 13.51 -0.34 -15.10
C TRP A 137 13.85 -1.81 -15.29
N GLY A 138 14.97 -2.10 -15.95
CA GLY A 138 15.46 -3.47 -16.11
C GLY A 138 15.99 -4.00 -14.79
N HIS A 139 15.67 -5.26 -14.47
CA HIS A 139 16.04 -5.93 -13.22
C HIS A 139 15.47 -5.28 -11.95
N CYS A 140 14.41 -4.47 -12.04
CA CYS A 140 13.79 -3.98 -10.82
C CYS A 140 13.12 -5.13 -10.07
N GLU A 141 13.23 -5.07 -8.75
CA GLU A 141 12.50 -5.92 -7.83
C GLU A 141 11.59 -5.07 -6.97
N VAL A 142 10.29 -5.40 -6.97
CA VAL A 142 9.28 -4.64 -6.24
C VAL A 142 8.47 -5.60 -5.38
N SER A 143 8.50 -5.38 -4.07
CA SER A 143 7.72 -6.16 -3.12
C SER A 143 6.38 -5.47 -2.83
N MET A 144 5.30 -6.24 -2.86
CA MET A 144 3.96 -5.78 -2.52
C MET A 144 3.41 -6.64 -1.38
N LYS A 145 3.32 -6.05 -0.18
CA LYS A 145 2.88 -6.75 1.02
C LYS A 145 1.54 -6.21 1.48
N TYR A 146 0.53 -7.09 1.55
CA TYR A 146 -0.72 -6.75 2.22
C TYR A 146 -0.48 -6.66 3.73
N ILE A 147 -0.80 -5.51 4.32
CA ILE A 147 -0.64 -5.29 5.77
C ILE A 147 -1.92 -5.68 6.50
N GLY A 148 -3.07 -5.37 5.91
CA GLY A 148 -4.36 -5.68 6.49
C GLY A 148 -5.47 -4.81 5.92
N GLY A 149 -6.68 -5.04 6.42
CA GLY A 149 -7.84 -4.27 6.05
C GLY A 149 -8.89 -4.27 7.13
N ILE A 150 -9.90 -3.42 6.96
CA ILE A 150 -11.04 -3.26 7.84
C ILE A 150 -12.27 -3.38 6.97
N ASP A 151 -13.13 -4.35 7.26
CA ASP A 151 -14.43 -4.46 6.61
C ASP A 151 -15.31 -3.24 6.98
N PRO A 152 -16.32 -2.89 6.16
CA PRO A 152 -17.22 -1.74 6.38
C PRO A 152 -18.08 -1.81 7.66
N GLU A 153 -17.89 -2.81 8.50
CA GLU A 153 -18.66 -2.99 9.73
C GLU A 153 -18.26 -1.97 10.81
N PRO A 154 -19.19 -1.59 11.70
CA PRO A 154 -18.86 -0.73 12.83
C PRO A 154 -17.70 -1.32 13.64
N LEU A 155 -16.65 -0.52 13.82
CA LEU A 155 -15.51 -0.93 14.65
C LEU A 155 -16.00 -1.24 16.08
N PRO A 156 -15.50 -2.30 16.72
CA PRO A 156 -15.83 -2.58 18.11
C PRO A 156 -15.54 -1.37 19.00
N LEU A 157 -16.41 -1.09 19.98
CA LEU A 157 -16.23 0.01 20.94
C LEU A 157 -14.82 0.03 21.56
N ARG A 158 -14.28 -1.16 21.84
CA ARG A 158 -12.91 -1.35 22.32
C ARG A 158 -11.85 -0.74 21.39
N VAL A 159 -11.98 -0.82 20.07
CA VAL A 159 -11.04 -0.21 19.12
C VAL A 159 -11.18 1.32 19.12
N LEU A 160 -12.42 1.80 19.16
CA LEU A 160 -12.72 3.23 19.20
C LEU A 160 -12.18 3.90 20.47
N CYS A 161 -12.42 3.31 21.64
CA CYS A 161 -11.87 3.79 22.91
C CYS A 161 -10.34 3.88 22.87
N ARG A 162 -9.65 2.85 22.32
CA ARG A 162 -8.18 2.82 22.24
C ARG A 162 -7.67 3.99 21.41
N ARG A 163 -8.32 4.21 20.26
CA ARG A 163 -7.99 5.30 19.35
C ARG A 163 -8.13 6.64 20.04
N VAL A 164 -9.27 6.90 20.69
CA VAL A 164 -9.51 8.17 21.41
C VAL A 164 -8.45 8.40 22.48
N ILE A 165 -8.14 7.38 23.30
CA ILE A 165 -7.11 7.50 24.35
C ILE A 165 -5.75 7.81 23.72
N ARG A 166 -5.31 7.04 22.73
CA ARG A 166 -3.99 7.22 22.09
C ARG A 166 -3.84 8.56 21.37
N VAL A 167 -4.92 9.07 20.76
CA VAL A 167 -4.92 10.41 20.15
C VAL A 167 -4.65 11.48 21.21
N ASN A 168 -5.30 11.36 22.38
CA ASN A 168 -5.09 12.31 23.49
C ASN A 168 -3.71 12.16 24.15
N LEU A 169 -3.14 10.95 24.19
CA LEU A 169 -1.77 10.74 24.68
C LEU A 169 -0.70 11.24 23.69
N THR A 170 -1.07 11.46 22.43
CA THR A 170 -0.19 11.85 21.32
C THR A 170 0.88 10.79 20.98
N LYS A 171 1.45 10.86 19.77
CA LYS A 171 2.55 9.95 19.38
C LYS A 171 3.77 10.16 20.26
N ASN A 172 4.20 11.42 20.42
CA ASN A 172 5.38 11.78 21.21
C ASN A 172 5.19 11.42 22.68
N GLY A 173 4.03 11.72 23.28
CA GLY A 173 3.77 11.35 24.66
C GLY A 173 3.85 9.84 24.92
N ILE A 174 3.39 9.02 23.97
CA ILE A 174 3.53 7.55 24.06
C ILE A 174 5.00 7.10 23.96
N GLU A 175 5.79 7.75 23.10
CA GLU A 175 7.24 7.51 22.98
C GLU A 175 7.99 7.95 24.25
N ASP A 176 7.56 9.04 24.87
CA ASP A 176 8.09 9.60 26.13
C ASP A 176 7.61 8.84 27.39
N GLY A 177 6.95 7.69 27.21
CA GLY A 177 6.53 6.82 28.30
C GLY A 177 5.32 7.32 29.09
N MET A 178 4.42 8.11 28.48
CA MET A 178 3.23 8.64 29.17
C MET A 178 2.25 7.52 29.58
N ILE A 179 2.20 6.40 28.85
CA ILE A 179 1.33 5.27 29.20
C ILE A 179 1.75 4.69 30.57
N GLU A 180 3.05 4.56 30.80
CA GLU A 180 3.65 4.04 32.03
C GLU A 180 3.32 4.94 33.24
N LYS A 181 3.13 6.24 33.02
CA LYS A 181 2.77 7.22 34.06
C LYS A 181 1.30 7.20 34.45
N LEU A 182 0.44 6.51 33.69
CA LEU A 182 -1.00 6.43 33.98
C LEU A 182 -1.33 5.40 35.07
N GLU A 183 -0.34 4.65 35.56
CA GLU A 183 -0.48 3.64 36.63
C GLU A 183 -1.64 2.65 36.37
N LEU A 184 -1.84 2.31 35.10
CA LEU A 184 -2.95 1.46 34.67
C LEU A 184 -2.68 -0.01 35.00
N PRO A 185 -3.73 -0.81 35.28
CA PRO A 185 -3.64 -2.26 35.28
C PRO A 185 -2.99 -2.80 33.99
N LEU A 186 -2.23 -3.89 34.11
CA LEU A 186 -1.46 -4.48 32.99
C LEU A 186 -2.32 -4.75 31.75
N THR A 187 -3.58 -5.18 31.94
CA THR A 187 -4.54 -5.42 30.85
C THR A 187 -4.82 -4.17 30.03
N LEU A 188 -4.94 -3.00 30.68
CA LEU A 188 -5.12 -1.71 30.00
C LEU A 188 -3.82 -1.21 29.38
N TYR A 189 -2.68 -1.51 29.99
CA TYR A 189 -1.36 -1.23 29.40
C TYR A 189 -1.16 -1.98 28.07
N ASP A 190 -1.41 -3.29 28.05
CA ASP A 190 -1.29 -4.13 26.86
C ASP A 190 -2.30 -3.74 25.78
N TYR A 191 -3.53 -3.45 26.19
CA TYR A 191 -4.56 -2.89 25.34
C TYR A 191 -4.10 -1.59 24.66
N LEU A 192 -3.54 -0.63 25.40
CA LEU A 192 -3.05 0.63 24.81
C LEU A 192 -1.82 0.42 23.92
N ARG A 193 -1.00 -0.60 24.17
CA ARG A 193 0.22 -0.93 23.41
C ARG A 193 -0.01 -1.92 22.24
N TYR A 194 -1.23 -2.34 21.98
CA TYR A 194 -1.56 -3.40 20.99
C TYR A 194 -0.93 -4.76 21.27
N LYS A 195 -0.55 -5.04 22.53
CA LYS A 195 -0.01 -6.34 22.94
C LYS A 195 -1.09 -7.39 23.15
N ASP A 196 -2.34 -6.97 23.30
CA ASP A 196 -3.52 -7.83 23.48
C ASP A 196 -3.88 -8.69 22.25
N HIS A 197 -3.32 -8.37 21.08
CA HIS A 197 -3.50 -9.18 19.86
C HIS A 197 -2.49 -10.32 19.72
N LEU A 198 -1.39 -10.30 20.49
CA LEU A 198 -0.35 -11.33 20.43
C LEU A 198 -0.71 -12.60 21.21
N SER A 199 -1.73 -12.56 22.07
CA SER A 199 -2.18 -13.71 22.87
C SER A 199 -3.21 -14.60 22.17
N VAL A 200 -3.74 -14.20 21.01
CA VAL A 200 -4.79 -14.96 20.29
C VAL A 200 -4.22 -15.91 19.24
N THR A 201 -2.92 -15.80 18.90
CA THR A 201 -2.23 -16.69 17.93
C THR A 201 -1.42 -17.81 18.57
N SER A 202 -1.65 -18.11 19.85
CA SER A 202 -1.03 -19.22 20.57
C SER A 202 -2.10 -20.16 21.11
N ASN A 203 -2.79 -20.84 20.20
CA ASN A 203 -3.50 -22.10 20.41
C ASN A 203 -3.68 -22.81 19.07
#